data_AF-A0A7X9IIX3-F1
#
_entry.id   AF-A0A7X9IIX3-F1
#
_cell.length_a   1.000
_cell.length_b   1.000
_cell.length_c   1.000
_cell.angle_alpha   90.00
_cell.angle_beta   90.00
_cell.angle_gamma   90.00
#
_symmetry.space_group_name_H-M   'P 1'
#
loop_
_entity.id
_entity.type
_entity.pdbx_description
1 polymer ?
#
loop_
_entity_poly.entity_id
_entity_poly.type
_entity_poly.pdbx_seq_one_letter_code
_entity_poly.pdbx_strand_id
1 'polypeptide(L)'
;MSVYWQKQGIFAKVPQMKRWISYGAILLFFLIDIAVVSGAIEFDLATVQLIFAPLVVFLISTISISDVKVPWKATLIALLLVFACFLFVHSTPSTKDGPILVARFDKDPFNSQSYIFKNNLNEVLAQTSEIETKSLSRRFQTQEEAKEYLSAHKGIAALIWGSKRWLNVNFQREKAFELSQSNCSSLFDYFSGLKLINNVSWIGLSYEPLKGTTEFLGNLFAGQVPLEQYAIDSRSMRSIFLKKHLIRAGTLWEQWTSPSHKGLPLMLLGNYLIVEALQHPQYEPEMFKKAIKHYSSALLYVKTEDNPQLHRAVYSNLGIATYIRSRLEKKSKGRKLAVKLLKKAVTLDTSKENEKDQEDVIRVAVENLELVKEKIKNRRKSKKLKQINGTPKPNGVKKSNRLKKKQLMIANS
;
A
#
# COMPACT_ATOMS: atom_id res chain seq x y z
N MET A 1 -32.35 79.93 -29.79
CA MET A 1 -32.64 79.28 -28.49
C MET A 1 -33.38 77.98 -28.76
N SER A 2 -32.63 77.01 -29.24
CA SER A 2 -33.06 75.64 -29.55
C SER A 2 -32.10 74.73 -28.80
N VAL A 3 -32.58 73.55 -28.43
CA VAL A 3 -31.88 72.51 -27.66
C VAL A 3 -31.74 72.85 -26.18
N TYR A 4 -32.49 72.14 -25.34
CA TYR A 4 -32.11 71.56 -24.04
C TYR A 4 -33.43 71.20 -23.34
N TRP A 5 -33.55 69.97 -22.82
CA TRP A 5 -34.68 69.45 -22.00
C TRP A 5 -35.74 68.54 -22.62
N GLN A 6 -35.37 67.65 -23.55
CA GLN A 6 -36.21 66.47 -23.82
C GLN A 6 -35.39 65.18 -23.99
N LYS A 7 -34.63 64.83 -22.94
CA LYS A 7 -33.86 63.57 -22.89
C LYS A 7 -33.74 62.98 -21.47
N GLN A 8 -34.86 62.91 -20.73
CA GLN A 8 -34.88 62.28 -19.39
C GLN A 8 -36.01 61.24 -19.16
N GLY A 9 -36.59 60.66 -20.22
CA GLY A 9 -37.71 59.70 -20.05
C GLY A 9 -37.35 58.21 -20.09
N ILE A 10 -36.19 57.80 -20.63
CA ILE A 10 -35.98 56.40 -21.06
C ILE A 10 -34.94 55.65 -20.22
N PHE A 11 -34.09 56.34 -19.44
CA PHE A 11 -33.03 55.68 -18.66
C PHE A 11 -33.44 55.24 -17.24
N ALA A 12 -34.65 55.55 -16.78
CA ALA A 12 -35.11 55.19 -15.43
C ALA A 12 -35.56 53.72 -15.26
N LYS A 13 -35.71 52.95 -16.35
CA LYS A 13 -36.15 51.52 -16.29
C LYS A 13 -35.02 50.48 -16.38
N VAL A 14 -33.81 50.89 -16.72
CA VAL A 14 -32.63 50.00 -16.78
C VAL A 14 -32.21 49.39 -15.41
N PRO A 15 -32.42 50.05 -14.24
CA PRO A 15 -32.01 49.48 -12.95
C PRO A 15 -32.79 48.21 -12.55
N GLN A 16 -34.06 48.09 -12.92
CA GLN A 16 -34.88 46.94 -12.54
C GLN A 16 -34.45 45.67 -13.29
N MET A 17 -34.13 45.77 -14.58
CA MET A 17 -33.76 44.61 -15.39
C MET A 17 -32.45 43.96 -14.92
N LYS A 18 -31.47 44.78 -14.49
CA LYS A 18 -30.20 44.29 -13.93
C LYS A 18 -30.42 43.51 -12.63
N ARG A 19 -31.34 43.96 -11.77
CA ARG A 19 -31.68 43.26 -10.52
C ARG A 19 -32.29 41.88 -10.77
N TRP A 20 -33.20 41.76 -11.74
CA TRP A 20 -33.82 40.48 -12.10
C TRP A 20 -32.83 39.47 -12.66
N ILE A 21 -31.84 39.92 -13.46
CA ILE A 21 -30.76 39.06 -13.95
C ILE A 21 -29.91 38.54 -12.79
N SER A 22 -29.57 39.40 -11.82
CA SER A 22 -28.83 38.98 -10.62
C SER A 22 -29.60 37.97 -9.78
N TYR A 23 -30.90 38.17 -9.55
CA TYR A 23 -31.73 37.21 -8.81
C TYR A 23 -31.88 35.88 -9.54
N GLY A 24 -32.08 35.91 -10.87
CA GLY A 24 -32.17 34.70 -11.68
C GLY A 24 -30.88 33.86 -11.64
N ALA A 25 -29.72 34.52 -11.66
CA ALA A 25 -28.44 33.82 -11.58
C ALA A 25 -28.15 33.24 -10.18
N ILE A 26 -28.55 33.93 -9.10
CA ILE A 26 -28.47 33.39 -7.73
C ILE A 26 -29.39 32.17 -7.59
N LEU A 27 -30.63 32.24 -8.10
CA LEU A 27 -31.57 31.12 -8.09
C LEU A 27 -31.02 29.92 -8.87
N LEU A 28 -30.45 30.16 -10.07
CA LEU A 28 -29.84 29.11 -10.88
C LEU A 28 -28.67 28.44 -10.16
N PHE A 29 -27.82 29.21 -9.47
CA PHE A 29 -26.75 28.67 -8.65
C PHE A 29 -27.29 27.76 -7.54
N PHE A 30 -28.31 28.21 -6.82
CA PHE A 30 -28.97 27.42 -5.77
C PHE A 30 -29.57 26.12 -6.31
N LEU A 31 -30.20 26.16 -7.49
CA LEU A 31 -30.79 24.97 -8.13
C LEU A 31 -29.71 23.97 -8.57
N ILE A 32 -28.55 24.45 -9.01
CA ILE A 32 -27.42 23.60 -9.40
C ILE A 32 -26.76 22.98 -8.17
N ASP A 33 -26.57 23.74 -7.09
CA ASP A 33 -26.10 23.20 -5.81
C ASP A 33 -27.07 22.13 -5.28
N ILE A 34 -28.39 22.36 -5.34
CA ILE A 34 -29.39 21.35 -4.97
C ILE A 34 -29.28 20.10 -5.87
N ALA A 35 -29.14 20.27 -7.19
CA ALA A 35 -29.01 19.16 -8.13
C ALA A 35 -27.72 18.34 -7.92
N VAL A 36 -26.63 18.97 -7.51
CA VAL A 36 -25.34 18.32 -7.23
C VAL A 36 -25.39 17.61 -5.88
N VAL A 37 -25.93 18.26 -4.85
CA VAL A 37 -26.14 17.65 -3.52
C VAL A 37 -27.13 16.48 -3.61
N SER A 38 -28.14 16.57 -4.47
CA SER A 38 -29.09 15.47 -4.73
C SER A 38 -28.51 14.35 -5.60
N GLY A 39 -27.28 14.50 -6.11
CA GLY A 39 -26.62 13.51 -6.97
C GLY A 39 -27.23 13.37 -8.37
N ALA A 40 -28.00 14.37 -8.84
CA ALA A 40 -28.59 14.37 -10.17
C ALA A 40 -27.54 14.68 -11.27
N ILE A 41 -26.42 15.30 -10.88
CA ILE A 41 -25.30 15.61 -11.77
C ILE A 41 -24.01 15.12 -11.10
N GLU A 42 -23.21 14.31 -11.81
CA GLU A 42 -21.94 13.74 -11.34
C GLU A 42 -20.77 14.75 -11.40
N PHE A 43 -20.98 16.00 -10.97
CA PHE A 43 -19.86 16.90 -10.73
C PHE A 43 -19.46 16.84 -9.26
N ASP A 44 -18.15 16.79 -9.00
CA ASP A 44 -17.64 17.07 -7.67
C ASP A 44 -18.06 18.49 -7.28
N LEU A 45 -18.56 18.68 -6.06
CA LEU A 45 -19.01 19.97 -5.53
C LEU A 45 -17.92 21.03 -5.67
N ALA A 46 -16.65 20.63 -5.51
CA ALA A 46 -15.48 21.48 -5.73
C ALA A 46 -15.41 22.03 -7.18
N THR A 47 -15.77 21.21 -8.18
CA THR A 47 -15.79 21.60 -9.60
C THR A 47 -16.93 22.58 -9.88
N VAL A 48 -18.09 22.36 -9.28
CA VAL A 48 -19.25 23.26 -9.42
C VAL A 48 -18.92 24.61 -8.80
N GLN A 49 -18.36 24.63 -7.59
CA GLN A 49 -17.91 25.85 -6.94
C GLN A 49 -16.85 26.59 -7.77
N LEU A 50 -15.92 25.87 -8.42
CA LEU A 50 -14.91 26.47 -9.30
C LEU A 50 -15.53 27.20 -10.51
N ILE A 51 -16.53 26.59 -11.14
CA ILE A 51 -17.19 27.14 -12.33
C ILE A 51 -18.07 28.34 -11.95
N PHE A 52 -18.75 28.27 -10.82
CA PHE A 52 -19.76 29.27 -10.44
C PHE A 52 -19.24 30.38 -9.54
N ALA A 53 -18.18 30.19 -8.76
CA ALA A 53 -17.61 31.25 -7.92
C ALA A 53 -17.23 32.53 -8.71
N PRO A 54 -16.61 32.46 -9.90
CA PRO A 54 -16.38 33.64 -10.75
C PRO A 54 -17.66 34.39 -11.11
N LEU A 55 -18.74 33.64 -11.33
CA LEU A 55 -20.03 34.17 -11.74
C LEU A 55 -20.75 34.86 -10.57
N VAL A 56 -20.70 34.26 -9.38
CA VAL A 56 -21.22 34.86 -8.14
C VAL A 56 -20.42 36.13 -7.78
N VAL A 57 -19.10 36.07 -7.85
CA VAL A 57 -18.22 37.23 -7.57
C VAL A 57 -18.46 38.36 -8.57
N PHE A 58 -18.62 38.03 -9.86
CA PHE A 58 -19.00 39.00 -10.88
C PHE A 58 -20.34 39.66 -10.55
N LEU A 59 -21.36 38.90 -10.17
CA LEU A 59 -22.66 39.43 -9.79
C LEU A 59 -22.57 40.35 -8.56
N ILE A 60 -21.85 39.94 -7.51
CA ILE A 60 -21.64 40.76 -6.31
C ILE A 60 -20.92 42.07 -6.65
N SER A 61 -19.95 42.04 -7.57
CA SER A 61 -19.21 43.23 -8.00
C SER A 61 -20.09 44.30 -8.69
N THR A 62 -21.27 43.90 -9.19
CA THR A 62 -22.23 44.82 -9.81
C THR A 62 -23.19 45.47 -8.81
N ILE A 63 -23.22 45.00 -7.56
CA ILE A 63 -24.08 45.51 -6.51
C ILE A 63 -23.44 46.77 -5.90
N SER A 64 -24.18 47.88 -5.90
CA SER A 64 -23.82 49.08 -5.15
C SER A 64 -24.53 49.06 -3.80
N ILE A 65 -23.77 49.11 -2.71
CA ILE A 65 -24.31 49.25 -1.35
C ILE A 65 -24.11 50.71 -0.94
N SER A 66 -25.19 51.43 -0.69
CA SER A 66 -25.16 52.84 -0.26
C SER A 66 -24.32 53.74 -1.18
N ASP A 67 -24.53 53.63 -2.50
CA ASP A 67 -23.82 54.36 -3.57
C ASP A 67 -22.30 54.13 -3.68
N VAL A 68 -21.71 53.31 -2.80
CA VAL A 68 -20.31 52.91 -2.92
C VAL A 68 -20.22 51.72 -3.88
N LYS A 69 -19.57 51.94 -5.03
CA LYS A 69 -19.24 50.85 -5.96
C LYS A 69 -18.05 50.07 -5.42
N VAL A 70 -18.19 48.75 -5.34
CA VAL A 70 -17.06 47.87 -5.05
C VAL A 70 -16.03 48.03 -6.17
N PRO A 71 -14.76 48.35 -5.86
CA PRO A 71 -13.75 48.54 -6.89
C PRO A 71 -13.44 47.19 -7.54
N TRP A 72 -13.71 47.07 -8.85
CA TRP A 72 -13.60 45.82 -9.60
C TRP A 72 -12.24 45.12 -9.46
N LYS A 73 -11.17 45.90 -9.30
CA LYS A 73 -9.80 45.41 -9.08
C LYS A 73 -9.68 44.60 -7.79
N ALA A 74 -10.33 45.03 -6.71
CA ALA A 74 -10.32 44.31 -5.44
C ALA A 74 -11.06 42.98 -5.55
N THR A 75 -12.19 42.97 -6.28
CA THR A 75 -12.97 41.75 -6.51
C THR A 75 -12.20 40.74 -7.37
N LEU A 76 -11.49 41.20 -8.40
CA LEU A 76 -10.63 40.35 -9.23
C LEU A 76 -9.50 39.73 -8.41
N ILE A 77 -8.83 40.51 -7.56
CA ILE A 77 -7.76 40.02 -6.69
C ILE A 77 -8.29 38.96 -5.72
N ALA A 78 -9.45 39.20 -5.09
CA ALA A 78 -10.09 38.23 -4.21
C ALA A 78 -10.41 36.92 -4.96
N LEU A 79 -10.93 37.01 -6.18
CA LEU A 79 -11.19 35.84 -7.02
C LEU A 79 -9.90 35.06 -7.33
N LEU A 80 -8.84 35.76 -7.74
CA LEU A 80 -7.55 35.15 -8.05
C LEU A 80 -6.93 34.49 -6.81
N LEU A 81 -7.09 35.08 -5.62
CA LEU A 81 -6.65 34.46 -4.37
C LEU A 81 -7.45 33.21 -4.02
N VAL A 82 -8.77 33.23 -4.18
CA VAL A 82 -9.61 32.03 -3.98
C VAL A 82 -9.23 30.94 -4.98
N PHE A 83 -9.01 31.30 -6.25
CA PHE A 83 -8.57 30.37 -7.28
C PHE A 83 -7.15 29.83 -7.00
N ALA A 84 -6.23 30.66 -6.54
CA ALA A 84 -4.88 30.25 -6.15
C ALA A 84 -4.90 29.33 -4.93
N CYS A 85 -5.70 29.62 -3.90
CA CYS A 85 -5.92 28.74 -2.75
C CYS A 85 -6.56 27.42 -3.18
N PHE A 86 -7.55 27.45 -4.07
CA PHE A 86 -8.17 26.25 -4.63
C PHE A 86 -7.16 25.40 -5.38
N LEU A 87 -6.41 26.02 -6.30
CA LEU A 87 -5.34 25.36 -7.03
C LEU A 87 -4.33 24.80 -6.05
N PHE A 88 -3.90 25.53 -5.04
CA PHE A 88 -2.95 25.07 -4.04
C PHE A 88 -3.46 23.86 -3.24
N VAL A 89 -4.72 23.89 -2.80
CA VAL A 89 -5.37 22.78 -2.09
C VAL A 89 -5.49 21.54 -2.99
N HIS A 90 -5.85 21.71 -4.26
CA HIS A 90 -6.04 20.60 -5.21
C HIS A 90 -4.75 20.18 -5.93
N SER A 91 -3.72 21.02 -5.91
CA SER A 91 -2.37 20.75 -6.38
C SER A 91 -1.47 20.22 -5.26
N THR A 92 -2.00 20.05 -4.04
CA THR A 92 -1.27 19.28 -3.03
C THR A 92 -0.90 17.94 -3.67
N PRO A 93 0.39 17.58 -3.67
CA PRO A 93 0.86 16.46 -4.44
C PRO A 93 0.07 15.23 -4.04
N SER A 94 -0.60 14.63 -5.04
CA SER A 94 -1.10 13.27 -5.02
C SER A 94 -0.18 12.44 -4.14
N THR A 95 -0.73 11.88 -3.08
CA THR A 95 -0.02 10.98 -2.20
C THR A 95 0.74 9.98 -3.07
N LYS A 96 2.02 9.76 -2.77
CA LYS A 96 2.91 8.93 -3.62
C LYS A 96 2.34 7.54 -3.93
N ASP A 97 1.40 7.09 -3.12
CA ASP A 97 0.82 5.76 -3.17
C ASP A 97 -0.56 5.69 -3.87
N GLY A 98 -1.14 6.83 -4.28
CA GLY A 98 -2.46 6.87 -4.92
C GLY A 98 -3.65 6.76 -3.94
N PRO A 99 -4.87 7.13 -4.35
CA PRO A 99 -6.03 7.00 -3.48
C PRO A 99 -6.49 5.54 -3.35
N ILE A 100 -7.21 5.25 -2.26
CA ILE A 100 -8.01 4.03 -2.14
C ILE A 100 -9.40 4.32 -2.66
N LEU A 101 -9.88 3.54 -3.63
CA LEU A 101 -11.25 3.69 -4.14
C LEU A 101 -12.20 2.77 -3.39
N VAL A 102 -13.33 3.31 -2.93
CA VAL A 102 -14.45 2.55 -2.38
C VAL A 102 -15.56 2.56 -3.41
N ALA A 103 -15.73 1.42 -4.08
CA ALA A 103 -16.82 1.19 -5.03
C ALA A 103 -18.18 1.12 -4.33
N ARG A 104 -19.23 1.45 -5.07
CA ARG A 104 -20.61 1.28 -4.60
C ARG A 104 -20.87 -0.19 -4.28
N PHE A 105 -21.35 -0.46 -3.07
CA PHE A 105 -21.65 -1.84 -2.65
C PHE A 105 -22.87 -2.43 -3.35
N ASP A 106 -22.91 -3.75 -3.41
CA ASP A 106 -24.06 -4.50 -3.87
C ASP A 106 -25.25 -4.25 -2.95
N LYS A 107 -26.43 -4.08 -3.56
CA LYS A 107 -27.67 -3.75 -2.85
C LYS A 107 -27.59 -2.45 -2.03
N ASP A 108 -26.73 -1.52 -2.44
CA ASP A 108 -26.67 -0.14 -1.97
C ASP A 108 -27.13 0.81 -3.10
N PRO A 109 -28.46 0.97 -3.32
CA PRO A 109 -28.97 1.80 -4.41
C PRO A 109 -28.67 3.29 -4.22
N PHE A 110 -28.63 3.74 -2.97
CA PHE A 110 -28.41 5.15 -2.60
C PHE A 110 -26.95 5.47 -2.26
N ASN A 111 -26.03 4.52 -2.44
CA ASN A 111 -24.60 4.68 -2.12
C ASN A 111 -24.34 5.05 -0.65
N SER A 112 -25.32 4.87 0.23
CA SER A 112 -25.26 5.41 1.59
C SER A 112 -24.29 4.62 2.45
N GLN A 113 -24.20 3.31 2.25
CA GLN A 113 -23.36 2.45 3.08
C GLN A 113 -21.91 2.46 2.64
N SER A 114 -21.67 2.41 1.33
CA SER A 114 -20.33 2.62 0.77
C SER A 114 -19.79 4.00 1.13
N TYR A 115 -20.65 5.03 1.16
CA TYR A 115 -20.29 6.36 1.65
C TYR A 115 -19.96 6.39 3.15
N ILE A 116 -20.80 5.80 4.02
CA ILE A 116 -20.52 5.70 5.47
C ILE A 116 -19.21 4.94 5.72
N PHE A 117 -19.02 3.81 5.04
CA PHE A 117 -17.81 3.00 5.15
C PHE A 117 -16.56 3.80 4.74
N LYS A 118 -16.61 4.49 3.59
CA LYS A 118 -15.53 5.36 3.14
C LYS A 118 -15.22 6.44 4.17
N ASN A 119 -16.22 7.11 4.72
CA ASN A 119 -15.99 8.19 5.68
C ASN A 119 -15.36 7.68 6.97
N ASN A 120 -15.83 6.54 7.49
CA ASN A 120 -15.19 5.90 8.65
C ASN A 120 -13.75 5.49 8.34
N LEU A 121 -13.48 4.99 7.14
CA LEU A 121 -12.13 4.65 6.71
C LEU A 121 -11.23 5.89 6.59
N ASN A 122 -11.75 7.00 6.05
CA ASN A 122 -11.05 8.30 6.03
C ASN A 122 -10.77 8.82 7.43
N GLU A 123 -11.69 8.64 8.40
CA GLU A 123 -11.45 9.05 9.79
C GLU A 123 -10.27 8.29 10.42
N VAL A 124 -10.19 6.97 10.18
CA VAL A 124 -9.06 6.16 10.64
C VAL A 124 -7.77 6.54 9.91
N LEU A 125 -7.84 6.77 8.59
CA LEU A 125 -6.66 7.11 7.78
C LEU A 125 -6.15 8.52 8.07
N ALA A 126 -7.00 9.50 8.33
CA ALA A 126 -6.59 10.86 8.69
C ALA A 126 -5.70 10.90 9.96
N GLN A 127 -5.85 9.92 10.85
CA GLN A 127 -5.01 9.79 12.04
C GLN A 127 -3.68 9.09 11.77
N THR A 128 -3.55 8.39 10.64
CA THR A 128 -2.55 7.34 10.45
C THR A 128 -1.74 7.43 9.16
N SER A 129 -2.24 8.08 8.12
CA SER A 129 -1.53 8.16 6.85
C SER A 129 -2.02 9.35 6.03
N GLU A 130 -1.24 9.77 5.06
CA GLU A 130 -1.69 10.75 4.06
C GLU A 130 -2.62 10.13 3.01
N ILE A 131 -2.90 8.81 3.08
CA ILE A 131 -3.69 8.11 2.04
C ILE A 131 -5.15 8.55 2.12
N GLU A 132 -5.64 9.11 1.03
CA GLU A 132 -7.03 9.52 0.87
C GLU A 132 -7.89 8.36 0.34
N THR A 133 -9.14 8.26 0.80
CA THR A 133 -10.14 7.39 0.17
C THR A 133 -11.18 8.17 -0.62
N LYS A 134 -11.49 7.70 -1.83
CA LYS A 134 -12.44 8.31 -2.75
C LYS A 134 -13.58 7.36 -3.07
N SER A 135 -14.76 7.92 -3.32
CA SER A 135 -15.93 7.15 -3.76
C SER A 135 -15.81 6.81 -5.24
N LEU A 136 -16.31 5.64 -5.64
CA LEU A 136 -16.47 5.24 -7.02
C LEU A 136 -17.90 4.72 -7.23
N SER A 137 -18.68 5.38 -8.10
CA SER A 137 -20.10 5.05 -8.33
C SER A 137 -20.31 3.67 -9.01
N ARG A 138 -19.27 3.18 -9.70
CA ARG A 138 -19.25 1.87 -10.35
C ARG A 138 -19.35 0.74 -9.32
N ARG A 139 -20.09 -0.31 -9.70
CA ARG A 139 -20.14 -1.59 -8.97
C ARG A 139 -19.21 -2.59 -9.66
N PHE A 140 -18.66 -3.50 -8.86
CA PHE A 140 -17.86 -4.63 -9.33
C PHE A 140 -18.53 -5.89 -8.80
N GLN A 141 -18.69 -6.89 -9.67
CA GLN A 141 -19.28 -8.17 -9.29
C GLN A 141 -18.23 -9.26 -9.17
N THR A 142 -17.13 -9.11 -9.90
CA THR A 142 -16.07 -10.13 -9.98
C THR A 142 -14.70 -9.53 -9.69
N GLN A 143 -13.77 -10.41 -9.32
CA GLN A 143 -12.39 -10.04 -9.06
C GLN A 143 -11.67 -9.59 -10.33
N GLU A 144 -12.01 -10.19 -11.47
CA GLU A 144 -11.47 -9.91 -12.79
C GLU A 144 -11.82 -8.48 -13.23
N GLU A 145 -13.07 -8.05 -13.06
CA GLU A 145 -13.49 -6.68 -13.35
C GLU A 145 -12.71 -5.65 -12.52
N ALA A 146 -12.54 -5.94 -11.22
CA ALA A 146 -11.78 -5.08 -10.32
C ALA A 146 -10.30 -5.01 -10.73
N LYS A 147 -9.70 -6.12 -11.16
CA LYS A 147 -8.32 -6.20 -11.64
C LYS A 147 -8.11 -5.47 -12.97
N GLU A 148 -9.04 -5.63 -13.91
CA GLU A 148 -8.99 -4.94 -15.19
C GLU A 148 -9.04 -3.42 -14.98
N TYR A 149 -9.94 -2.96 -14.11
CA TYR A 149 -10.05 -1.56 -13.75
C TYR A 149 -8.76 -1.02 -13.11
N LEU A 150 -8.21 -1.75 -12.15
CA LEU A 150 -6.94 -1.42 -11.51
C LEU A 150 -5.77 -1.38 -12.51
N SER A 151 -5.71 -2.33 -13.44
CA SER A 151 -4.69 -2.38 -14.49
C SER A 151 -4.77 -1.18 -15.44
N ALA A 152 -5.98 -0.68 -15.73
CA ALA A 152 -6.21 0.52 -16.53
C ALA A 152 -5.87 1.83 -15.80
N HIS A 153 -5.83 1.84 -14.46
CA HIS A 153 -5.65 3.05 -13.65
C HIS A 153 -4.45 2.93 -12.70
N LYS A 154 -3.24 3.07 -13.27
CA LYS A 154 -1.94 2.82 -12.59
C LYS A 154 -1.60 3.71 -11.38
N GLY A 155 -2.49 4.61 -10.97
CA GLY A 155 -2.30 5.49 -9.81
C GLY A 155 -3.20 5.19 -8.62
N ILE A 156 -3.93 4.07 -8.60
CA ILE A 156 -4.81 3.69 -7.49
C ILE A 156 -4.05 2.76 -6.54
N ALA A 157 -4.12 2.99 -5.23
CA ALA A 157 -3.47 2.11 -4.24
C ALA A 157 -4.19 0.77 -4.13
N ALA A 158 -5.51 0.85 -3.96
CA ALA A 158 -6.41 -0.28 -3.76
C ALA A 158 -7.84 0.07 -4.17
N LEU A 159 -8.61 -0.97 -4.49
CA LEU A 159 -10.04 -0.91 -4.80
C LEU A 159 -10.80 -1.80 -3.81
N ILE A 160 -11.71 -1.21 -3.06
CA ILE A 160 -12.62 -1.89 -2.13
C ILE A 160 -13.99 -2.00 -2.78
N TRP A 161 -14.55 -3.20 -2.84
CA TRP A 161 -15.84 -3.48 -3.46
C TRP A 161 -16.53 -4.66 -2.75
N GLY A 162 -17.73 -5.02 -3.17
CA GLY A 162 -18.48 -6.15 -2.62
C GLY A 162 -19.84 -5.73 -2.06
N SER A 163 -20.25 -6.33 -0.95
CA SER A 163 -21.60 -6.21 -0.38
C SER A 163 -21.58 -5.86 1.11
N LYS A 164 -22.77 -5.65 1.68
CA LYS A 164 -22.98 -5.45 3.13
C LYS A 164 -22.57 -6.62 4.01
N ARG A 165 -22.27 -7.79 3.41
CA ARG A 165 -21.84 -8.98 4.13
C ARG A 165 -20.35 -9.22 3.96
N TRP A 166 -19.84 -8.98 2.76
CA TRP A 166 -18.49 -9.34 2.38
C TRP A 166 -17.87 -8.26 1.50
N LEU A 167 -16.72 -7.76 1.94
CA LEU A 167 -15.88 -6.84 1.21
C LEU A 167 -14.74 -7.60 0.56
N ASN A 168 -14.38 -7.17 -0.63
CA ASN A 168 -13.18 -7.57 -1.34
C ASN A 168 -12.27 -6.35 -1.48
N VAL A 169 -10.99 -6.54 -1.21
CA VAL A 169 -9.97 -5.50 -1.35
C VAL A 169 -8.96 -5.98 -2.37
N ASN A 170 -8.92 -5.33 -3.52
CA ASN A 170 -7.92 -5.58 -4.55
C ASN A 170 -6.81 -4.54 -4.46
N PHE A 171 -5.56 -4.97 -4.56
CA PHE A 171 -4.41 -4.06 -4.47
C PHE A 171 -3.70 -3.93 -5.82
N GLN A 172 -3.22 -2.72 -6.12
CA GLN A 172 -2.45 -2.44 -7.34
C GLN A 172 -0.97 -2.85 -7.24
N ARG A 173 -0.43 -2.83 -6.02
CA ARG A 173 1.03 -2.82 -5.76
C ARG A 173 1.78 -4.06 -6.24
N GLU A 174 3.07 -3.87 -6.51
CA GLU A 174 4.01 -4.90 -6.89
C GLU A 174 3.94 -6.11 -5.94
N LYS A 175 3.74 -7.29 -6.54
CA LYS A 175 3.51 -8.52 -5.79
C LYS A 175 4.81 -9.07 -5.19
N ALA A 176 5.97 -8.69 -5.72
CA ALA A 176 7.25 -9.29 -5.35
C ALA A 176 8.35 -8.25 -5.17
N PHE A 177 8.98 -8.26 -4.00
CA PHE A 177 10.18 -7.48 -3.68
C PHE A 177 11.41 -8.36 -3.82
N GLU A 178 12.33 -7.99 -4.70
CA GLU A 178 13.60 -8.71 -4.78
C GLU A 178 14.50 -8.29 -3.64
N LEU A 179 15.07 -9.26 -2.90
CA LEU A 179 15.97 -8.94 -1.78
C LEU A 179 17.21 -8.15 -2.22
N SER A 180 17.52 -8.19 -3.52
CA SER A 180 18.55 -7.39 -4.13
C SER A 180 18.24 -5.89 -4.19
N GLN A 181 17.02 -5.46 -3.92
CA GLN A 181 16.68 -4.03 -3.89
C GLN A 181 16.94 -3.42 -2.50
N SER A 182 17.21 -4.25 -1.48
CA SER A 182 17.66 -3.75 -0.19
C SER A 182 19.14 -3.36 -0.30
N ASN A 183 19.47 -2.07 -0.13
CA ASN A 183 20.83 -1.49 -0.18
C ASN A 183 21.80 -2.08 0.88
N CYS A 184 22.09 -3.38 0.83
CA CYS A 184 22.90 -4.11 1.82
C CYS A 184 24.20 -4.60 1.16
N SER A 185 25.36 -4.10 1.61
CA SER A 185 26.61 -4.17 0.83
C SER A 185 27.49 -5.42 1.03
N SER A 186 27.07 -6.48 1.73
CA SER A 186 27.95 -7.66 1.93
C SER A 186 27.30 -9.05 1.94
N LEU A 187 26.00 -9.17 2.26
CA LEU A 187 25.30 -10.46 2.29
C LEU A 187 24.54 -10.77 0.98
N PHE A 188 24.58 -9.84 0.03
CA PHE A 188 23.69 -9.76 -1.12
C PHE A 188 23.87 -10.84 -2.17
N ASP A 189 25.10 -11.11 -2.58
CA ASP A 189 25.38 -12.07 -3.66
C ASP A 189 24.82 -13.47 -3.35
N TYR A 190 24.69 -13.79 -2.07
CA TYR A 190 24.11 -15.05 -1.64
C TYR A 190 22.60 -15.11 -1.81
N PHE A 191 21.90 -13.98 -1.70
CA PHE A 191 20.43 -13.89 -1.70
C PHE A 191 19.85 -13.20 -2.92
N SER A 192 20.68 -12.70 -3.83
CA SER A 192 20.27 -12.19 -5.14
C SER A 192 19.32 -13.16 -5.87
N GLY A 193 18.29 -12.60 -6.51
CA GLY A 193 17.21 -13.32 -7.18
C GLY A 193 16.12 -13.88 -6.27
N LEU A 194 16.30 -13.90 -4.94
CA LEU A 194 15.22 -14.30 -4.03
C LEU A 194 14.21 -13.15 -3.90
N LYS A 195 12.93 -13.48 -3.98
CA LYS A 195 11.83 -12.52 -3.99
C LYS A 195 10.85 -12.78 -2.85
N LEU A 196 10.62 -11.79 -2.00
CA LEU A 196 9.53 -11.84 -1.02
C LEU A 196 8.23 -11.43 -1.71
N ILE A 197 7.16 -12.18 -1.49
CA ILE A 197 5.83 -11.76 -1.93
C ILE A 197 5.35 -10.68 -0.98
N ASN A 198 5.29 -9.44 -1.46
CA ASN A 198 4.97 -8.28 -0.64
C ASN A 198 3.46 -8.00 -0.60
N ASN A 199 2.71 -8.52 -1.56
CA ASN A 199 1.27 -8.34 -1.57
C ASN A 199 0.57 -9.47 -2.31
N VAL A 200 -0.70 -9.67 -1.99
CA VAL A 200 -1.61 -10.54 -2.74
C VAL A 200 -2.54 -9.67 -3.58
N SER A 201 -3.09 -10.23 -4.66
CA SER A 201 -3.96 -9.43 -5.53
C SER A 201 -5.28 -9.06 -4.86
N TRP A 202 -5.73 -9.85 -3.88
CA TRP A 202 -6.96 -9.59 -3.16
C TRP A 202 -7.00 -10.22 -1.76
N ILE A 203 -7.82 -9.63 -0.90
CA ILE A 203 -8.31 -10.26 0.34
C ILE A 203 -9.83 -10.06 0.46
N GLY A 204 -10.50 -11.07 1.01
CA GLY A 204 -11.89 -10.97 1.43
C GLY A 204 -11.98 -10.75 2.94
N LEU A 205 -12.93 -9.91 3.36
CA LEU A 205 -13.22 -9.67 4.77
C LEU A 205 -14.70 -9.39 4.99
N SER A 206 -15.20 -9.70 6.19
CA SER A 206 -16.59 -9.41 6.54
C SER A 206 -16.79 -7.91 6.68
N TYR A 207 -17.89 -7.39 6.15
CA TYR A 207 -18.28 -5.99 6.36
C TYR A 207 -18.65 -5.74 7.83
N GLU A 208 -19.29 -6.72 8.47
CA GLU A 208 -19.67 -6.66 9.88
C GLU A 208 -18.59 -7.33 10.77
N PRO A 209 -18.17 -6.68 11.87
CA PRO A 209 -18.62 -5.36 12.34
C PRO A 209 -17.97 -4.20 11.58
N LEU A 210 -18.77 -3.21 11.15
CA LEU A 210 -18.34 -2.07 10.33
C LEU A 210 -17.15 -1.31 10.92
N LYS A 211 -17.21 -0.98 12.22
CA LYS A 211 -16.14 -0.25 12.91
C LYS A 211 -14.84 -1.06 12.95
N GLY A 212 -14.93 -2.35 13.30
CA GLY A 212 -13.78 -3.24 13.34
C GLY A 212 -13.14 -3.43 11.95
N THR A 213 -13.97 -3.59 10.92
CA THR A 213 -13.53 -3.73 9.52
C THR A 213 -12.85 -2.47 8.99
N THR A 214 -13.41 -1.29 9.28
CA THR A 214 -12.79 0.00 8.90
C THR A 214 -11.50 0.27 9.66
N GLU A 215 -11.45 -0.03 10.96
CA GLU A 215 -10.23 0.08 11.76
C GLU A 215 -9.14 -0.89 11.29
N PHE A 216 -9.50 -2.15 10.97
CA PHE A 216 -8.59 -3.13 10.41
C PHE A 216 -7.96 -2.63 9.10
N LEU A 217 -8.80 -2.20 8.16
CA LEU A 217 -8.33 -1.75 6.85
C LEU A 217 -7.52 -0.47 6.94
N GLY A 218 -7.95 0.51 7.75
CA GLY A 218 -7.20 1.74 7.95
C GLY A 218 -5.79 1.46 8.49
N ASN A 219 -5.67 0.60 9.50
CA ASN A 219 -4.36 0.17 10.02
C ASN A 219 -3.57 -0.67 9.01
N LEU A 220 -4.22 -1.53 8.24
CA LEU A 220 -3.56 -2.31 7.20
C LEU A 220 -2.93 -1.39 6.15
N PHE A 221 -3.71 -0.46 5.60
CA PHE A 221 -3.24 0.48 4.57
C PHE A 221 -2.17 1.44 5.12
N ALA A 222 -2.36 1.99 6.32
CA ALA A 222 -1.36 2.84 6.95
C ALA A 222 -0.04 2.10 7.20
N GLY A 223 -0.09 0.80 7.50
CA GLY A 223 1.10 -0.04 7.68
C GLY A 223 1.69 -0.58 6.38
N GLN A 224 0.98 -0.50 5.26
CA GLN A 224 1.40 -1.01 3.96
C GLN A 224 2.18 0.08 3.24
N VAL A 225 3.50 -0.08 3.13
CA VAL A 225 4.39 0.80 2.36
C VAL A 225 5.24 -0.09 1.45
N PRO A 226 5.61 0.36 0.23
CA PRO A 226 6.52 -0.41 -0.62
C PRO A 226 7.80 -0.78 0.14
N LEU A 227 8.23 -2.04 0.04
CA LEU A 227 9.39 -2.52 0.80
C LEU A 227 10.68 -1.79 0.40
N GLU A 228 10.73 -1.26 -0.82
CA GLU A 228 11.80 -0.43 -1.36
C GLU A 228 11.90 0.88 -0.57
N GLN A 229 10.76 1.53 -0.30
CA GLN A 229 10.73 2.74 0.54
C GLN A 229 11.12 2.40 1.99
N TYR A 230 10.62 1.29 2.52
CA TYR A 230 11.01 0.80 3.85
C TYR A 230 12.51 0.50 3.93
N ALA A 231 13.07 -0.08 2.87
CA ALA A 231 14.47 -0.43 2.78
C ALA A 231 15.39 0.80 2.81
N ILE A 232 14.95 1.92 2.26
CA ILE A 232 15.76 3.16 2.30
C ILE A 232 15.81 3.72 3.73
N ASP A 233 14.77 3.49 4.54
CA ASP A 233 14.55 4.21 5.79
C ASP A 233 14.14 3.31 6.97
N SER A 234 14.67 2.09 7.04
CA SER A 234 14.23 1.09 8.02
C SER A 234 14.48 1.47 9.48
N ARG A 235 15.31 2.49 9.74
CA ARG A 235 15.63 2.98 11.10
C ARG A 235 14.87 4.25 11.49
N SER A 236 14.06 4.84 10.61
CA SER A 236 13.32 6.03 10.99
C SER A 236 12.11 5.74 11.86
N MET A 237 11.61 6.80 12.48
CA MET A 237 10.31 6.84 13.13
C MET A 237 9.18 6.35 12.22
N ARG A 238 9.29 6.56 10.90
CA ARG A 238 8.31 6.07 9.93
C ARG A 238 8.26 4.54 9.94
N SER A 239 9.41 3.87 9.93
CA SER A 239 9.49 2.41 9.98
C SER A 239 8.82 1.80 11.24
N ILE A 240 9.03 2.42 12.41
CA ILE A 240 8.42 2.02 13.69
C ILE A 240 6.91 2.21 13.63
N PHE A 241 6.48 3.37 13.11
CA PHE A 241 5.08 3.73 12.96
C PHE A 241 4.33 2.75 12.04
N LEU A 242 4.91 2.37 10.90
CA LEU A 242 4.32 1.39 9.98
C LEU A 242 4.12 0.02 10.62
N LYS A 243 5.11 -0.47 11.37
CA LYS A 243 5.01 -1.73 12.12
C LYS A 243 3.91 -1.69 13.16
N LYS A 244 3.77 -0.57 13.89
CA LYS A 244 2.71 -0.39 14.90
C LYS A 244 1.33 -0.58 14.29
N HIS A 245 1.09 -0.03 13.10
CA HIS A 245 -0.17 -0.19 12.39
C HIS A 245 -0.45 -1.63 11.95
N LEU A 246 0.55 -2.32 11.38
CA LEU A 246 0.37 -3.73 11.04
C LEU A 246 0.17 -4.62 12.27
N ILE A 247 0.84 -4.32 13.40
CA ILE A 247 0.59 -5.04 14.66
C ILE A 247 -0.86 -4.82 15.08
N ARG A 248 -1.35 -3.58 15.09
CA ARG A 248 -2.73 -3.26 15.46
C ARG A 248 -3.73 -3.98 14.56
N ALA A 249 -3.53 -3.97 13.24
CA ALA A 249 -4.35 -4.71 12.29
C ALA A 249 -4.33 -6.23 12.57
N GLY A 250 -3.15 -6.81 12.81
CA GLY A 250 -3.00 -8.24 13.09
C GLY A 250 -3.56 -8.69 14.44
N THR A 251 -3.63 -7.79 15.44
CA THR A 251 -4.14 -8.09 16.78
C THR A 251 -5.59 -7.70 17.00
N LEU A 252 -6.20 -6.96 16.07
CA LEU A 252 -7.60 -6.51 16.22
C LEU A 252 -8.51 -7.75 16.36
N TRP A 253 -9.34 -7.74 17.39
CA TRP A 253 -10.20 -8.88 17.74
C TRP A 253 -11.66 -8.48 17.58
N GLU A 254 -12.26 -8.95 16.50
CA GLU A 254 -13.63 -8.64 16.11
C GLU A 254 -14.34 -9.92 15.68
N GLN A 255 -15.68 -9.90 15.71
CA GLN A 255 -16.52 -11.05 15.37
C GLN A 255 -16.70 -11.23 13.85
N TRP A 256 -15.59 -11.31 13.11
CA TRP A 256 -15.64 -11.59 11.68
C TRP A 256 -16.01 -13.04 11.39
N THR A 257 -16.66 -13.26 10.25
CA THR A 257 -17.05 -14.60 9.76
C THR A 257 -15.87 -15.51 9.44
N SER A 258 -14.72 -14.95 9.04
CA SER A 258 -13.45 -15.68 8.87
C SER A 258 -12.26 -14.82 9.33
N PRO A 259 -11.26 -15.40 10.02
CA PRO A 259 -10.06 -14.69 10.44
C PRO A 259 -8.95 -14.67 9.37
N SER A 260 -9.17 -15.21 8.17
CA SER A 260 -8.12 -15.38 7.14
C SER A 260 -7.42 -14.07 6.75
N HIS A 261 -8.12 -12.94 6.79
CA HIS A 261 -7.55 -11.61 6.54
C HIS A 261 -6.43 -11.22 7.52
N LYS A 262 -6.41 -11.78 8.75
CA LYS A 262 -5.33 -11.54 9.75
C LYS A 262 -3.98 -12.08 9.30
N GLY A 263 -3.95 -13.01 8.37
CA GLY A 263 -2.70 -13.54 7.82
C GLY A 263 -1.88 -12.49 7.08
N LEU A 264 -2.53 -11.55 6.40
CA LEU A 264 -1.87 -10.53 5.59
C LEU A 264 -0.98 -9.60 6.42
N PRO A 265 -1.47 -8.89 7.47
CA PRO A 265 -0.60 -8.01 8.26
C PRO A 265 0.53 -8.78 8.95
N LEU A 266 0.31 -10.03 9.38
CA LEU A 266 1.35 -10.88 9.94
C LEU A 266 2.43 -11.25 8.91
N MET A 267 2.03 -11.56 7.67
CA MET A 267 2.96 -11.80 6.58
C MET A 267 3.79 -10.55 6.27
N LEU A 268 3.15 -9.38 6.19
CA LEU A 268 3.82 -8.10 5.95
C LEU A 268 4.82 -7.75 7.07
N LEU A 269 4.45 -7.97 8.34
CA LEU A 269 5.38 -7.83 9.47
C LEU A 269 6.60 -8.74 9.33
N GLY A 270 6.39 -9.99 8.89
CA GLY A 270 7.47 -10.91 8.58
C GLY A 270 8.41 -10.36 7.51
N ASN A 271 7.85 -9.78 6.44
CA ASN A 271 8.62 -9.19 5.34
C ASN A 271 9.47 -8.01 5.85
N TYR A 272 8.90 -7.07 6.60
CA TYR A 272 9.64 -5.95 7.18
C TYR A 272 10.79 -6.40 8.07
N LEU A 273 10.57 -7.41 8.90
CA LEU A 273 11.61 -7.95 9.78
C LEU A 273 12.74 -8.64 9.00
N ILE A 274 12.46 -9.26 7.85
CA ILE A 274 13.53 -9.79 6.97
C ILE A 274 14.35 -8.65 6.39
N VAL A 275 13.69 -7.63 5.83
CA VAL A 275 14.38 -6.49 5.20
C VAL A 275 15.25 -5.76 6.22
N GLU A 276 14.69 -5.47 7.39
CA GLU A 276 15.43 -4.85 8.49
C GLU A 276 16.62 -5.70 8.94
N ALA A 277 16.43 -7.02 9.08
CA ALA A 277 17.52 -7.92 9.49
C ALA A 277 18.66 -8.02 8.46
N LEU A 278 18.34 -7.86 7.17
CA LEU A 278 19.34 -7.86 6.09
C LEU A 278 20.09 -6.53 6.00
N GLN A 279 19.43 -5.44 6.38
CA GLN A 279 20.00 -4.09 6.40
C GLN A 279 20.82 -3.78 7.64
N HIS A 280 20.61 -4.55 8.70
CA HIS A 280 21.38 -4.37 9.90
C HIS A 280 22.87 -4.64 9.60
N PRO A 281 23.79 -3.72 9.94
CA PRO A 281 25.24 -3.87 9.67
C PRO A 281 25.82 -5.16 10.27
N GLN A 282 25.21 -5.62 11.36
CA GLN A 282 25.52 -6.87 12.02
C GLN A 282 24.34 -7.81 11.86
N TYR A 283 24.59 -9.05 11.45
CA TYR A 283 23.53 -10.06 11.35
C TYR A 283 22.79 -10.23 12.70
N GLU A 284 21.48 -9.94 12.71
CA GLU A 284 20.62 -10.12 13.89
C GLU A 284 19.74 -11.39 13.77
N PRO A 285 20.13 -12.53 14.37
CA PRO A 285 19.36 -13.77 14.28
C PRO A 285 17.97 -13.69 14.93
N GLU A 286 17.78 -12.79 15.90
CA GLU A 286 16.49 -12.62 16.58
C GLU A 286 15.42 -12.02 15.67
N MET A 287 15.78 -11.10 14.78
CA MET A 287 14.82 -10.55 13.81
C MET A 287 14.30 -11.64 12.86
N PHE A 288 15.17 -12.53 12.36
CA PHE A 288 14.74 -13.68 11.56
C PHE A 288 13.86 -14.66 12.33
N LYS A 289 14.13 -14.88 13.63
CA LYS A 289 13.26 -15.71 14.49
C LYS A 289 11.87 -15.08 14.61
N LYS A 290 11.79 -13.77 14.84
CA LYS A 290 10.52 -13.03 14.89
C LYS A 290 9.78 -13.10 13.56
N ALA A 291 10.46 -12.88 12.44
CA ALA A 291 9.87 -12.99 11.09
C ALA A 291 9.25 -14.38 10.85
N ILE A 292 10.01 -15.45 11.14
CA ILE A 292 9.52 -16.84 11.03
C ILE A 292 8.31 -17.08 11.95
N LYS A 293 8.31 -16.50 13.15
CA LYS A 293 7.18 -16.59 14.08
C LYS A 293 5.94 -15.92 13.49
N HIS A 294 6.06 -14.71 12.93
CA HIS A 294 4.94 -14.02 12.29
C HIS A 294 4.36 -14.80 11.11
N TYR A 295 5.19 -15.34 10.21
CA TYR A 295 4.66 -16.19 9.13
C TYR A 295 4.01 -17.47 9.65
N SER A 296 4.59 -18.10 10.67
CA SER A 296 3.99 -19.30 11.28
C SER A 296 2.64 -18.97 11.92
N SER A 297 2.51 -17.81 12.57
CA SER A 297 1.24 -17.31 13.09
C SER A 297 0.25 -16.98 11.98
N ALA A 298 0.71 -16.41 10.84
CA ALA A 298 -0.14 -16.17 9.69
C ALA A 298 -0.76 -17.48 9.16
N LEU A 299 0.01 -18.57 9.09
CA LEU A 299 -0.50 -19.90 8.70
C LEU A 299 -1.54 -20.49 9.66
N LEU A 300 -1.68 -19.98 10.88
CA LEU A 300 -2.77 -20.39 11.78
C LEU A 300 -4.11 -19.79 11.39
N TYR A 301 -4.09 -18.62 10.72
CA TYR A 301 -5.30 -17.91 10.30
C TYR A 301 -5.66 -18.18 8.86
N VAL A 302 -4.67 -18.34 7.98
CA VAL A 302 -4.89 -18.45 6.53
C VAL A 302 -5.20 -19.88 6.14
N LYS A 303 -6.38 -20.08 5.55
CA LYS A 303 -6.80 -21.34 4.95
C LYS A 303 -6.74 -21.25 3.43
N THR A 304 -6.48 -22.39 2.76
CA THR A 304 -6.42 -22.43 1.29
C THR A 304 -7.77 -22.10 0.67
N GLU A 305 -8.83 -22.56 1.32
CA GLU A 305 -10.22 -22.42 0.89
C GLU A 305 -10.69 -20.96 0.95
N ASP A 306 -10.17 -20.18 1.91
CA ASP A 306 -10.54 -18.79 2.12
C ASP A 306 -9.71 -17.82 1.27
N ASN A 307 -8.38 -18.02 1.21
CA ASN A 307 -7.48 -17.19 0.42
C ASN A 307 -6.23 -17.99 -0.02
N PRO A 308 -6.30 -18.68 -1.17
CA PRO A 308 -5.20 -19.53 -1.64
C PRO A 308 -3.94 -18.72 -1.99
N GLN A 309 -4.09 -17.49 -2.50
CA GLN A 309 -2.95 -16.61 -2.82
C GLN A 309 -2.15 -16.26 -1.57
N LEU A 310 -2.85 -15.83 -0.52
CA LEU A 310 -2.23 -15.50 0.76
C LEU A 310 -1.58 -16.74 1.37
N HIS A 311 -2.23 -17.91 1.29
CA HIS A 311 -1.66 -19.14 1.82
C HIS A 311 -0.34 -19.51 1.14
N ARG A 312 -0.30 -19.44 -0.20
CA ARG A 312 0.91 -19.66 -0.99
C ARG A 312 1.99 -18.63 -0.67
N ALA A 313 1.62 -17.35 -0.59
CA ALA A 313 2.54 -16.25 -0.28
C ALA A 313 3.21 -16.45 1.10
N VAL A 314 2.43 -16.79 2.12
CA VAL A 314 2.95 -17.04 3.47
C VAL A 314 3.91 -18.23 3.48
N TYR A 315 3.58 -19.36 2.83
CA TYR A 315 4.51 -20.50 2.73
C TYR A 315 5.79 -20.16 1.99
N SER A 316 5.69 -19.40 0.89
CA SER A 316 6.84 -18.97 0.09
C SER A 316 7.78 -18.12 0.93
N ASN A 317 7.26 -17.06 1.55
CA ASN A 317 8.04 -16.14 2.37
C ASN A 317 8.63 -16.83 3.61
N LEU A 318 7.89 -17.72 4.27
CA LEU A 318 8.39 -18.56 5.36
C LEU A 318 9.55 -19.46 4.89
N GLY A 319 9.45 -20.03 3.69
CA GLY A 319 10.51 -20.82 3.06
C GLY A 319 11.78 -20.00 2.84
N ILE A 320 11.65 -18.78 2.32
CA ILE A 320 12.75 -17.83 2.10
C ILE A 320 13.40 -17.43 3.44
N ALA A 321 12.60 -17.01 4.43
CA ALA A 321 13.07 -16.65 5.76
C ALA A 321 13.89 -17.80 6.39
N THR A 322 13.36 -19.02 6.30
CA THR A 322 14.00 -20.24 6.79
C THR A 322 15.30 -20.53 6.04
N TYR A 323 15.32 -20.34 4.72
CA TYR A 323 16.51 -20.52 3.89
C TYR A 323 17.62 -19.55 4.31
N ILE A 324 17.32 -18.24 4.35
CA ILE A 324 18.27 -17.18 4.69
C ILE A 324 18.88 -17.45 6.06
N ARG A 325 18.04 -17.60 7.09
CA ARG A 325 18.50 -17.89 8.46
C ARG A 325 19.38 -19.13 8.51
N SER A 326 18.96 -20.23 7.88
CA SER A 326 19.75 -21.47 7.87
C SER A 326 21.07 -21.36 7.09
N ARG A 327 21.13 -20.45 6.12
CA ARG A 327 22.34 -20.15 5.35
C ARG A 327 23.35 -19.41 6.22
N LEU A 328 22.90 -18.38 6.93
CA LEU A 328 23.69 -17.54 7.83
C LEU A 328 24.16 -18.33 9.06
N GLU A 329 23.27 -19.11 9.70
CA GLU A 329 23.60 -19.98 10.83
C GLU A 329 24.32 -21.29 10.42
N LYS A 330 24.60 -21.49 9.11
CA LYS A 330 25.21 -22.70 8.54
C LYS A 330 24.46 -24.03 8.80
N LYS A 331 23.21 -24.01 9.29
CA LYS A 331 22.39 -25.19 9.59
C LYS A 331 21.86 -25.88 8.32
N SER A 332 22.04 -27.20 8.20
CA SER A 332 21.60 -27.98 7.03
C SER A 332 20.12 -28.37 7.07
N LYS A 333 19.59 -28.68 8.26
CA LYS A 333 18.18 -29.04 8.46
C LYS A 333 17.22 -27.94 7.99
N GLY A 334 17.53 -26.67 8.32
CA GLY A 334 16.74 -25.52 7.88
C GLY A 334 16.64 -25.38 6.36
N ARG A 335 17.71 -25.71 5.61
CA ARG A 335 17.68 -25.68 4.14
C ARG A 335 16.75 -26.74 3.55
N LYS A 336 16.68 -27.94 4.15
CA LYS A 336 15.71 -28.96 3.74
C LYS A 336 14.27 -28.52 4.04
N LEU A 337 14.06 -27.90 5.20
CA LEU A 337 12.76 -27.35 5.59
C LEU A 337 12.32 -26.24 4.63
N ALA A 338 13.20 -25.31 4.27
CA ALA A 338 12.93 -24.26 3.30
C ALA A 338 12.43 -24.81 1.95
N VAL A 339 13.12 -25.83 1.41
CA VAL A 339 12.68 -26.51 0.17
C VAL A 339 11.30 -27.17 0.34
N LYS A 340 11.02 -27.78 1.50
CA LYS A 340 9.70 -28.38 1.77
C LYS A 340 8.60 -27.31 1.80
N LEU A 341 8.86 -26.16 2.43
CA LEU A 341 7.91 -25.03 2.50
C LEU A 341 7.65 -24.42 1.12
N LEU A 342 8.70 -24.17 0.34
CA LEU A 342 8.56 -23.67 -1.03
C LEU A 342 7.85 -24.66 -1.95
N LYS A 343 8.12 -25.97 -1.81
CA LYS A 343 7.33 -26.99 -2.52
C LYS A 343 5.86 -26.92 -2.16
N LYS A 344 5.52 -26.81 -0.87
CA LYS A 344 4.13 -26.62 -0.45
C LYS A 344 3.50 -25.37 -1.07
N ALA A 345 4.21 -24.24 -1.12
CA ALA A 345 3.71 -23.03 -1.78
C ALA A 345 3.36 -23.25 -3.26
N VAL A 346 4.12 -24.11 -3.97
CA VAL A 346 3.87 -24.45 -5.38
C VAL A 346 2.76 -25.48 -5.55
N THR A 347 2.70 -26.50 -4.68
CA THR A 347 1.76 -27.63 -4.81
C THR A 347 0.45 -27.46 -4.05
N LEU A 348 0.21 -26.31 -3.40
CA LEU A 348 -1.08 -26.03 -2.79
C LEU A 348 -2.16 -26.19 -3.86
N ASP A 349 -3.20 -26.96 -3.56
CA ASP A 349 -4.23 -27.27 -4.54
C ASP A 349 -5.02 -25.99 -4.86
N THR A 350 -5.32 -25.80 -6.13
CA THR A 350 -6.12 -24.70 -6.60
C THR A 350 -7.22 -25.25 -7.46
N SER A 351 -8.46 -24.96 -7.10
CA SER A 351 -9.57 -25.12 -8.02
C SER A 351 -9.20 -24.45 -9.35
N LYS A 352 -9.47 -25.13 -10.47
CA LYS A 352 -9.14 -24.66 -11.83
C LYS A 352 -9.65 -23.25 -12.12
N GLU A 353 -10.72 -22.85 -11.44
CA GLU A 353 -11.37 -21.54 -11.56
C GLU A 353 -10.46 -20.36 -11.13
N ASN A 354 -9.42 -20.61 -10.32
CA ASN A 354 -8.56 -19.56 -9.76
C ASN A 354 -7.14 -19.49 -10.37
N GLU A 355 -6.81 -20.29 -11.39
CA GLU A 355 -5.41 -20.43 -11.85
C GLU A 355 -4.81 -19.12 -12.37
N LYS A 356 -5.54 -18.38 -13.21
CA LYS A 356 -5.07 -17.12 -13.83
C LYS A 356 -4.75 -16.05 -12.79
N ASP A 357 -5.51 -16.04 -11.70
CA ASP A 357 -5.39 -15.05 -10.64
C ASP A 357 -4.21 -15.28 -9.71
N GLN A 358 -3.71 -16.51 -9.66
CA GLN A 358 -2.61 -16.93 -8.80
C GLN A 358 -1.26 -17.00 -9.52
N GLU A 359 -1.26 -16.82 -10.84
CA GLU A 359 -0.11 -17.05 -11.70
C GLU A 359 1.15 -16.32 -11.19
N ASP A 360 1.02 -15.05 -10.77
CA ASP A 360 2.16 -14.28 -10.27
C ASP A 360 2.74 -14.83 -8.96
N VAL A 361 1.89 -15.20 -8.01
CA VAL A 361 2.32 -15.74 -6.70
C VAL A 361 2.95 -17.12 -6.88
N ILE A 362 2.37 -17.94 -7.75
CA ILE A 362 2.90 -19.27 -8.09
C ILE A 362 4.24 -19.12 -8.82
N ARG A 363 4.33 -18.24 -9.82
CA ARG A 363 5.56 -17.96 -10.57
C ARG A 363 6.70 -17.56 -9.63
N VAL A 364 6.45 -16.61 -8.72
CA VAL A 364 7.44 -16.19 -7.72
C VAL A 364 7.84 -17.33 -6.77
N ALA A 365 6.90 -18.18 -6.36
CA ALA A 365 7.21 -19.35 -5.51
C ALA A 365 8.04 -20.41 -6.25
N VAL A 366 7.79 -20.64 -7.55
CA VAL A 366 8.55 -21.54 -8.42
C VAL A 366 9.97 -21.01 -8.61
N GLU A 367 10.13 -19.74 -8.99
CA GLU A 367 11.43 -19.07 -9.14
C GLU A 367 12.27 -19.21 -7.86
N ASN A 368 11.67 -18.92 -6.69
CA ASN A 368 12.34 -19.06 -5.40
C ASN A 368 12.72 -20.53 -5.11
N LEU A 369 11.84 -21.50 -5.40
CA LEU A 369 12.11 -22.92 -5.20
C LEU A 369 13.31 -23.40 -6.02
N GLU A 370 13.34 -23.04 -7.29
CA GLU A 370 14.41 -23.41 -8.22
C GLU A 370 15.74 -22.80 -7.80
N LEU A 371 15.74 -21.49 -7.53
CA LEU A 371 16.92 -20.76 -7.10
C LEU A 371 17.49 -21.31 -5.79
N VAL A 372 16.64 -21.62 -4.81
CA VAL A 372 17.07 -22.24 -3.54
C VAL A 372 17.67 -23.63 -3.77
N LYS A 373 17.06 -24.47 -4.61
CA LYS A 373 17.61 -25.80 -4.95
C LYS A 373 18.97 -25.68 -5.63
N GLU A 374 19.10 -24.76 -6.58
CA GLU A 374 20.33 -24.53 -7.33
C GLU A 374 21.46 -24.04 -6.40
N LYS A 375 21.20 -23.00 -5.59
CA LYS A 375 22.17 -22.49 -4.61
C LYS A 375 22.59 -23.57 -3.60
N ILE A 376 21.70 -24.50 -3.21
CA ILE A 376 22.03 -25.66 -2.36
C ILE A 376 22.94 -26.66 -3.12
N LYS A 377 22.65 -26.95 -4.40
CA LYS A 377 23.44 -27.86 -5.25
C LYS A 377 24.85 -27.32 -5.48
N ASN A 378 24.99 -26.05 -5.86
CA ASN A 378 26.27 -25.38 -6.11
C ASN A 378 27.15 -25.35 -4.84
N ARG A 379 26.54 -25.18 -3.66
CA ARG A 379 27.26 -25.30 -2.38
C ARG A 379 27.79 -26.71 -2.09
N ARG A 380 27.05 -27.76 -2.47
CA ARG A 380 27.52 -29.15 -2.31
C ARG A 380 28.67 -29.46 -3.26
N LYS A 381 28.57 -29.02 -4.52
CA LYS A 381 29.64 -29.15 -5.53
C LYS A 381 30.93 -28.45 -5.08
N SER A 382 30.85 -27.20 -4.66
CA SER A 382 32.03 -26.44 -4.18
C SER A 382 32.67 -27.07 -2.93
N LYS A 383 31.88 -27.63 -2.01
CA LYS A 383 32.44 -28.39 -0.88
C LYS A 383 33.18 -29.66 -1.32
N LYS A 384 32.62 -30.41 -2.28
CA LYS A 384 33.25 -31.62 -2.82
C LYS A 384 34.55 -31.28 -3.55
N LEU A 385 34.55 -30.21 -4.36
CA LEU A 385 35.76 -29.73 -5.04
C LEU A 385 36.84 -29.27 -4.05
N LYS A 386 36.48 -28.59 -2.96
CA LYS A 386 37.44 -28.24 -1.90
C LYS A 386 37.98 -29.45 -1.13
N GLN A 387 37.25 -30.56 -1.09
CA GLN A 387 37.73 -31.82 -0.52
C GLN A 387 38.68 -32.57 -1.48
N ILE A 388 38.39 -32.53 -2.79
CA ILE A 388 39.23 -33.16 -3.82
C ILE A 388 40.52 -32.36 -4.04
N ASN A 389 40.41 -31.04 -4.14
CA ASN A 389 41.54 -30.12 -4.31
C ASN A 389 42.14 -29.66 -2.97
N GLY A 390 41.67 -30.25 -1.85
CA GLY A 390 42.26 -30.01 -0.55
C GLY A 390 43.71 -30.45 -0.60
N THR A 391 44.59 -29.45 -0.69
CA THR A 391 46.05 -29.51 -0.57
C THR A 391 46.50 -30.79 0.13
N PRO A 392 47.42 -31.58 -0.46
CA PRO A 392 47.99 -32.72 0.24
C PRO A 392 48.39 -32.24 1.63
N LYS A 393 47.85 -32.89 2.68
CA LYS A 393 48.38 -32.70 4.03
C LYS A 393 49.90 -32.76 3.86
N PRO A 394 50.67 -31.74 4.29
CA PRO A 394 52.12 -31.82 4.22
C PRO A 394 52.52 -33.11 4.93
N ASN A 395 52.85 -34.13 4.14
CA ASN A 395 53.22 -35.43 4.64
C ASN A 395 54.52 -35.22 5.38
N GLY A 396 54.46 -35.26 6.71
CA GLY A 396 55.62 -35.48 7.55
C GLY A 396 56.72 -34.44 7.46
N VAL A 397 56.46 -33.21 7.93
CA VAL A 397 57.52 -32.58 8.73
C VAL A 397 57.21 -32.90 10.18
N LYS A 398 57.70 -34.06 10.64
CA LYS A 398 57.92 -34.34 12.08
C LYS A 398 58.92 -33.29 12.59
N LYS A 399 58.45 -32.07 12.84
CA LYS A 399 59.25 -31.01 13.49
C LYS A 399 59.39 -31.40 14.96
N SER A 400 60.44 -32.17 15.23
CA SER A 400 61.49 -31.88 16.20
C SER A 400 61.18 -30.75 17.20
N ASN A 401 60.17 -30.93 18.05
CA ASN A 401 59.97 -30.10 19.24
C ASN A 401 60.78 -30.62 20.46
N ARG A 402 61.60 -31.66 20.27
CA ARG A 402 62.51 -32.19 21.30
C ARG A 402 63.89 -31.51 21.35
N LEU A 403 64.31 -30.78 20.30
CA LEU A 403 65.62 -30.12 20.27
C LEU A 403 65.60 -28.66 20.78
N LYS A 404 64.50 -27.92 20.63
CA LYS A 404 64.41 -26.55 21.17
C LYS A 404 64.28 -26.50 22.70
N LYS A 405 63.74 -27.53 23.34
CA LYS A 405 63.63 -27.58 24.82
C LYS A 405 64.96 -27.94 25.51
N LYS A 406 65.92 -28.54 24.80
CA LYS A 406 67.25 -28.89 25.35
C LYS A 406 68.27 -27.75 25.20
N GLN A 407 68.15 -26.92 24.16
CA GLN A 407 69.01 -25.72 24.03
C GLN A 407 68.62 -24.57 24.98
N LEU A 408 67.36 -24.50 25.41
CA LEU A 408 66.91 -23.51 26.40
C LEU A 408 67.24 -23.87 27.87
N MET A 409 67.71 -25.09 28.15
CA MET A 409 68.16 -25.47 29.49
C MET A 409 69.68 -25.34 29.70
N ILE A 410 70.48 -25.20 28.64
CA ILE A 410 71.94 -25.02 28.74
C ILE A 410 72.33 -23.54 28.83
N ALA A 411 71.42 -22.61 28.58
CA ALA A 411 71.68 -21.17 28.68
C ALA A 411 71.32 -20.55 30.05
N ASN A 412 70.83 -21.36 31.01
CA ASN A 412 70.42 -20.92 32.36
C ASN A 412 71.15 -21.69 33.49
N SER A 413 72.29 -22.29 33.18
CA SER A 413 73.25 -22.92 34.10
C SER A 413 74.64 -22.46 33.70
#